data_AF-A0A255D680-F1
#
_entry.id   AF-A0A255D680-F1
#
_cell.length_a   1.000
_cell.length_b   1.000
_cell.length_c   1.000
_cell.angle_alpha   90.00
_cell.angle_beta   90.00
_cell.angle_gamma   90.00
#
_symmetry.space_group_name_H-M   'P 1'
#
loop_
_entity.id
_entity.type
_entity.pdbx_description
1 polymer ?
#
loop_
_entity_poly.entity_id
_entity_poly.type
_entity_poly.pdbx_seq_one_letter_code
_entity_poly.pdbx_strand_id
1 'polypeptide(L)'
;MLLGALVSGALAVSTLGEAPPAHASCVSIFGIGNGGGCTSNLTSFAIGIGAGATANAGNGFLSGAISLGSNAVSATTFSVMSFAVAVGDNARASVLPGLLNLAWQAGAGSSAAMGALNFAIGILNGTGAQSTGAAGVGNIALQLGPGIMTNIGSLNLTIAGASGGAGTKTTNAGGFGNLAVNFGDAGTVWVEGFLSSVTNILGDSVVKAQGILTAAGNLLGNGNLVTSVGPFPNTTLSLAFNFFGDNNTVTAGWGPFAIAGSIAESLKTIVQSLPGIRINGITGAGAASVASTKKTSAAAASSTTSTDTTTTASAADTTAASSKRGLGHKPTAGAAKSAASGSKSGSGVAGKKAR
;
A
#
# COMPACT_ATOMS: atom_id res chain seq x y z
N MET A 1 -39.14 -1.27 -39.44
CA MET A 1 -39.64 -0.10 -40.20
C MET A 1 -40.90 0.37 -39.48
N LEU A 2 -41.11 1.61 -39.08
CA LEU A 2 -40.53 2.90 -39.42
C LEU A 2 -41.19 3.90 -38.44
N LEU A 3 -40.39 4.82 -37.87
CA LEU A 3 -40.80 6.18 -37.42
C LEU A 3 -41.79 6.27 -36.24
N GLY A 4 -41.69 7.22 -35.32
CA GLY A 4 -40.90 8.44 -35.27
C GLY A 4 -41.38 9.30 -34.10
N ALA A 5 -40.48 10.15 -33.63
CA ALA A 5 -40.58 11.06 -32.49
C ALA A 5 -41.79 12.01 -32.47
N LEU A 6 -42.18 12.45 -31.25
CA LEU A 6 -42.34 13.86 -30.84
C LEU A 6 -42.73 13.88 -29.34
N VAL A 7 -41.88 14.34 -28.42
CA VAL A 7 -41.75 15.73 -27.94
C VAL A 7 -42.99 16.22 -27.16
N SER A 8 -42.77 16.34 -25.85
CA SER A 8 -43.18 17.42 -24.94
C SER A 8 -44.60 17.99 -25.00
N GLY A 9 -45.31 17.82 -23.88
CA GLY A 9 -46.04 18.92 -23.27
C GLY A 9 -47.53 18.69 -23.04
N ALA A 10 -47.89 18.26 -21.83
CA ALA A 10 -49.07 18.75 -21.13
C ALA A 10 -49.07 18.23 -19.68
N LEU A 11 -48.90 19.15 -18.73
CA LEU A 11 -49.39 18.96 -17.37
C LEU A 11 -50.91 18.76 -17.44
N ALA A 12 -51.38 17.59 -17.04
CA ALA A 12 -52.78 17.38 -16.69
C ALA A 12 -52.82 16.61 -15.36
N VAL A 13 -53.05 17.38 -14.31
CA VAL A 13 -53.41 16.95 -12.96
C VAL A 13 -54.69 16.13 -13.03
N SER A 14 -54.68 14.85 -12.64
CA SER A 14 -55.85 14.17 -12.03
C SER A 14 -55.60 12.70 -11.66
N THR A 15 -56.01 12.36 -10.42
CA THR A 15 -56.22 11.02 -9.81
C THR A 15 -54.94 10.21 -9.48
N LEU A 16 -54.19 10.55 -8.42
CA LEU A 16 -54.40 10.10 -7.03
C LEU A 16 -54.65 8.58 -6.85
N GLY A 17 -53.78 7.76 -7.41
CA GLY A 17 -53.11 6.78 -6.55
C GLY A 17 -51.83 7.45 -6.06
N GLU A 18 -51.70 7.72 -4.77
CA GLU A 18 -50.46 8.27 -4.20
C GLU A 18 -49.32 7.29 -4.51
N ALA A 19 -48.57 7.57 -5.58
CA ALA A 19 -47.26 6.99 -5.73
C ALA A 19 -46.52 7.33 -4.43
N PRO A 20 -46.02 6.33 -3.68
CA PRO A 20 -45.37 6.57 -2.40
C PRO A 20 -44.38 7.72 -2.56
N PRO A 21 -44.40 8.74 -1.68
CA PRO A 21 -43.56 9.92 -1.85
C PRO A 21 -42.10 9.48 -2.00
N ALA A 22 -41.59 9.53 -3.22
CA ALA A 22 -40.18 9.35 -3.50
C ALA A 22 -39.50 10.62 -2.99
N HIS A 23 -39.03 10.59 -1.75
CA HIS A 23 -38.34 11.70 -1.12
C HIS A 23 -36.96 11.92 -1.78
N ALA A 24 -36.96 12.52 -2.97
CA ALA A 24 -35.80 13.25 -3.46
C ALA A 24 -35.61 14.43 -2.49
N SER A 25 -34.60 14.34 -1.63
CA SER A 25 -34.33 15.38 -0.64
C SER A 25 -33.88 16.67 -1.32
N CYS A 26 -33.19 16.57 -2.45
CA CYS A 26 -32.82 17.72 -3.27
C CYS A 26 -32.34 17.36 -4.69
N VAL A 27 -32.55 18.29 -5.61
CA VAL A 27 -31.93 18.29 -6.95
C VAL A 27 -31.52 19.73 -7.26
N SER A 28 -30.32 19.93 -7.78
CA SER A 28 -29.86 21.23 -8.28
C SER A 28 -29.11 21.05 -9.59
N ILE A 29 -29.59 21.68 -10.64
CA ILE A 29 -28.99 21.60 -11.98
C ILE A 29 -28.82 23.04 -12.47
N PHE A 30 -27.62 23.37 -12.93
CA PHE A 30 -27.30 24.67 -13.53
C PHE A 30 -27.52 25.87 -12.59
N GLY A 31 -27.28 25.70 -11.29
CA GLY A 31 -27.37 26.79 -10.31
C GLY A 31 -28.78 27.08 -9.80
N ILE A 32 -29.80 26.39 -10.31
CA ILE A 32 -31.14 26.43 -9.73
C ILE A 32 -31.11 25.51 -8.49
N GLY A 33 -30.90 26.09 -7.32
CA GLY A 33 -30.86 25.38 -6.04
C GLY A 33 -32.26 25.17 -5.48
N ASN A 34 -32.67 23.91 -5.27
CA ASN A 34 -34.00 23.58 -4.72
C ASN A 34 -34.00 23.40 -3.19
N GLY A 35 -32.97 23.90 -2.49
CA GLY A 35 -32.77 23.67 -1.05
C GLY A 35 -32.35 22.23 -0.72
N GLY A 36 -32.39 21.86 0.57
CA GLY A 36 -32.29 20.46 1.02
C GLY A 36 -30.91 19.79 0.98
N GLY A 37 -29.81 20.54 0.80
CA GLY A 37 -28.44 19.99 0.81
C GLY A 37 -27.81 19.79 -0.58
N CYS A 38 -28.48 20.22 -1.66
CA CYS A 38 -27.90 20.20 -3.01
C CYS A 38 -27.45 21.59 -3.45
N THR A 39 -26.23 21.70 -3.95
CA THR A 39 -25.68 22.96 -4.50
C THR A 39 -25.00 22.70 -5.84
N SER A 40 -25.36 23.48 -6.84
CA SER A 40 -24.72 23.49 -8.16
C SER A 40 -24.47 24.94 -8.63
N ASN A 41 -23.75 25.10 -9.74
CA ASN A 41 -23.61 26.35 -10.48
C ASN A 41 -24.07 26.15 -11.92
N LEU A 42 -23.97 27.18 -12.76
CA LEU A 42 -24.43 27.18 -14.17
C LEU A 42 -23.88 26.02 -15.02
N THR A 43 -22.77 25.38 -14.62
CA THR A 43 -22.09 24.33 -15.36
C THR A 43 -22.08 22.97 -14.65
N SER A 44 -22.74 22.85 -13.50
CA SER A 44 -22.68 21.65 -12.67
C SER A 44 -24.06 21.13 -12.29
N PHE A 45 -24.08 19.90 -11.79
CA PHE A 45 -25.29 19.27 -11.28
C PHE A 45 -25.03 18.57 -9.94
N ALA A 46 -26.04 18.58 -9.08
CA ALA A 46 -26.05 17.98 -7.76
C ALA A 46 -27.38 17.25 -7.53
N ILE A 47 -27.32 15.96 -7.20
CA ILE A 47 -28.49 15.11 -6.97
C ILE A 47 -28.37 14.46 -5.60
N GLY A 48 -29.37 14.65 -4.74
CA GLY A 48 -29.44 14.09 -3.39
C GLY A 48 -30.74 13.34 -3.17
N ILE A 49 -30.65 12.01 -3.04
CA ILE A 49 -31.79 11.13 -2.80
C ILE A 49 -31.56 10.40 -1.48
N GLY A 50 -32.47 10.55 -0.52
CA GLY A 50 -32.37 9.94 0.82
C GLY A 50 -32.32 10.97 1.95
N ALA A 51 -32.78 10.57 3.14
CA ALA A 51 -32.87 11.46 4.29
C ALA A 51 -31.49 12.03 4.67
N GLY A 52 -31.35 13.36 4.68
CA GLY A 52 -30.07 14.03 4.99
C GLY A 52 -28.99 13.91 3.90
N ALA A 53 -29.32 13.43 2.70
CA ALA A 53 -28.36 13.37 1.59
C ALA A 53 -27.89 14.79 1.18
N THR A 54 -26.59 14.95 0.95
CA THR A 54 -25.96 16.24 0.59
C THR A 54 -25.08 16.11 -0.66
N ALA A 55 -25.39 16.85 -1.71
CA ALA A 55 -24.61 16.85 -2.95
C ALA A 55 -24.10 18.26 -3.30
N ASN A 56 -22.79 18.46 -3.36
CA ASN A 56 -22.20 19.77 -3.63
C ASN A 56 -21.29 19.75 -4.88
N ALA A 57 -21.73 20.44 -5.93
CA ALA A 57 -20.96 20.76 -7.11
C ALA A 57 -20.87 22.28 -7.38
N GLY A 58 -21.17 23.13 -6.37
CA GLY A 58 -21.26 24.59 -6.53
C GLY A 58 -19.96 25.25 -6.97
N ASN A 59 -18.81 24.65 -6.67
CA ASN A 59 -17.49 25.18 -6.99
C ASN A 59 -16.79 24.43 -8.14
N GLY A 60 -17.47 23.50 -8.82
CA GLY A 60 -16.89 22.73 -9.92
C GLY A 60 -17.31 23.26 -11.29
N PHE A 61 -16.41 23.28 -12.27
CA PHE A 61 -16.71 23.56 -13.67
C PHE A 61 -16.97 22.25 -14.41
N LEU A 62 -18.13 22.11 -15.07
CA LEU A 62 -18.53 20.88 -15.76
C LEU A 62 -18.46 19.63 -14.84
N SER A 63 -18.83 19.79 -13.57
CA SER A 63 -18.67 18.77 -12.53
C SER A 63 -20.01 18.25 -12.00
N GLY A 64 -19.99 17.06 -11.41
CA GLY A 64 -21.20 16.39 -10.91
C GLY A 64 -21.05 15.80 -9.51
N ALA A 65 -22.06 15.98 -8.67
CA ALA A 65 -22.15 15.38 -7.35
C ALA A 65 -23.46 14.57 -7.22
N ILE A 66 -23.36 13.28 -6.91
CA ILE A 66 -24.51 12.39 -6.74
C ILE A 66 -24.42 11.70 -5.38
N SER A 67 -25.45 11.88 -4.56
CA SER A 67 -25.61 11.24 -3.25
C SER A 67 -26.91 10.46 -3.19
N LEU A 68 -26.80 9.14 -2.99
CA LEU A 68 -27.91 8.20 -2.92
C LEU A 68 -27.81 7.43 -1.59
N GLY A 69 -28.70 7.69 -0.63
CA GLY A 69 -28.74 7.02 0.67
C GLY A 69 -28.91 7.98 1.86
N SER A 70 -29.18 7.43 3.04
CA SER A 70 -29.37 8.23 4.25
C SER A 70 -28.04 8.83 4.69
N ASN A 71 -27.99 10.15 4.86
CA ASN A 71 -26.77 10.91 5.19
C ASN A 71 -25.61 10.71 4.19
N ALA A 72 -25.90 10.27 2.96
CA ALA A 72 -24.92 10.16 1.88
C ALA A 72 -24.40 11.55 1.49
N VAL A 73 -23.09 11.68 1.28
CA VAL A 73 -22.48 12.96 0.91
C VAL A 73 -21.50 12.80 -0.25
N SER A 74 -21.63 13.68 -1.23
CA SER A 74 -20.77 13.79 -2.41
C SER A 74 -20.37 15.23 -2.65
N ALA A 75 -19.09 15.51 -2.91
CA ALA A 75 -18.62 16.87 -3.15
C ALA A 75 -17.53 16.95 -4.23
N THR A 76 -17.69 17.88 -5.17
CA THR A 76 -16.68 18.29 -6.16
C THR A 76 -16.33 19.76 -5.96
N THR A 77 -15.26 20.02 -5.22
CA THR A 77 -14.85 21.38 -4.84
C THR A 77 -13.66 21.82 -5.70
N PHE A 78 -13.72 23.00 -6.31
CA PHE A 78 -12.67 23.56 -7.17
C PHE A 78 -12.14 22.59 -8.25
N SER A 79 -13.05 21.85 -8.88
CA SER A 79 -12.69 20.80 -9.83
C SER A 79 -13.23 21.07 -11.23
N VAL A 80 -12.52 20.58 -12.25
CA VAL A 80 -12.91 20.66 -13.66
C VAL A 80 -13.21 19.26 -14.16
N MET A 81 -14.37 19.07 -14.81
CA MET A 81 -14.77 17.78 -15.38
C MET A 81 -14.64 16.61 -14.38
N SER A 82 -15.05 16.83 -13.13
CA SER A 82 -14.87 15.84 -12.07
C SER A 82 -16.20 15.38 -11.48
N PHE A 83 -16.22 14.13 -11.03
CA PHE A 83 -17.44 13.46 -10.60
C PHE A 83 -17.26 12.79 -9.24
N ALA A 84 -18.19 13.07 -8.33
CA ALA A 84 -18.28 12.44 -7.02
C ALA A 84 -19.61 11.69 -6.89
N VAL A 85 -19.56 10.38 -6.64
CA VAL A 85 -20.72 9.50 -6.52
C VAL A 85 -20.66 8.74 -5.19
N ALA A 86 -21.65 8.95 -4.34
CA ALA A 86 -21.81 8.27 -3.06
C ALA A 86 -23.14 7.49 -3.04
N VAL A 87 -23.06 6.18 -2.82
CA VAL A 87 -24.20 5.26 -2.79
C VAL A 87 -24.19 4.43 -1.51
N GLY A 88 -25.24 4.52 -0.69
CA GLY A 88 -25.41 3.81 0.58
C GLY A 88 -25.57 4.73 1.81
N ASP A 89 -26.01 4.15 2.93
CA ASP A 89 -26.19 4.88 4.19
C ASP A 89 -24.83 5.24 4.81
N ASN A 90 -24.53 6.54 4.89
CA ASN A 90 -23.18 7.04 5.14
C ASN A 90 -22.14 6.25 4.30
N ALA A 91 -21.87 6.66 3.07
CA ALA A 91 -20.95 7.78 2.88
C ALA A 91 -19.74 7.36 2.03
N ARG A 92 -18.80 8.24 1.64
CA ARG A 92 -18.83 9.64 1.13
C ARG A 92 -17.78 9.64 0.01
N ALA A 93 -18.03 10.29 -1.12
CA ALA A 93 -17.06 10.41 -2.22
C ALA A 93 -16.68 11.88 -2.43
N SER A 94 -15.41 12.23 -2.53
CA SER A 94 -15.02 13.64 -2.68
C SER A 94 -13.83 13.88 -3.60
N VAL A 95 -13.91 14.93 -4.41
CA VAL A 95 -12.83 15.35 -5.30
C VAL A 95 -12.47 16.81 -4.98
N LEU A 96 -11.25 17.04 -4.50
CA LEU A 96 -10.73 18.37 -4.11
C LEU A 96 -9.48 18.70 -4.96
N PRO A 97 -9.18 19.99 -5.17
CA PRO A 97 -8.98 20.60 -6.49
C PRO A 97 -8.31 19.69 -7.54
N GLY A 98 -8.92 19.62 -8.72
CA GLY A 98 -8.42 18.72 -9.75
C GLY A 98 -9.11 18.77 -11.10
N LEU A 99 -8.54 18.03 -12.05
CA LEU A 99 -9.00 17.92 -13.44
C LEU A 99 -9.27 16.45 -13.75
N LEU A 100 -10.45 16.13 -14.29
CA LEU A 100 -10.79 14.77 -14.75
C LEU A 100 -10.64 13.69 -13.66
N ASN A 101 -11.15 13.97 -12.46
CA ASN A 101 -11.14 12.98 -11.38
C ASN A 101 -12.50 12.29 -11.25
N LEU A 102 -12.46 11.02 -10.85
CA LEU A 102 -13.61 10.23 -10.46
C LEU A 102 -13.43 9.73 -9.02
N ALA A 103 -14.33 10.11 -8.13
CA ALA A 103 -14.49 9.48 -6.83
C ALA A 103 -15.83 8.73 -6.80
N TRP A 104 -15.76 7.41 -6.66
CA TRP A 104 -16.93 6.54 -6.53
C TRP A 104 -16.86 5.79 -5.20
N GLN A 105 -17.98 5.78 -4.49
CA GLN A 105 -18.15 5.10 -3.23
C GLN A 105 -19.51 4.40 -3.18
N ALA A 106 -19.51 3.07 -3.06
CA ALA A 106 -20.70 2.26 -2.84
C ALA A 106 -20.54 1.38 -1.58
N GLY A 107 -21.44 1.45 -0.61
CA GLY A 107 -21.37 0.69 0.65
C GLY A 107 -20.53 1.40 1.73
N ALA A 108 -20.01 0.74 2.77
CA ALA A 108 -19.48 1.52 3.91
C ALA A 108 -18.23 2.36 3.58
N GLY A 109 -18.10 3.52 4.22
CA GLY A 109 -17.67 4.72 3.50
C GLY A 109 -16.25 5.25 3.64
N SER A 110 -15.62 5.47 2.48
CA SER A 110 -15.02 6.75 2.06
C SER A 110 -14.36 6.52 0.69
N SER A 111 -14.35 7.52 -0.20
CA SER A 111 -13.55 7.60 -1.42
C SER A 111 -13.08 9.04 -1.64
N ALA A 112 -11.84 9.27 -2.06
CA ALA A 112 -11.33 10.63 -2.26
C ALA A 112 -10.19 10.70 -3.30
N ALA A 113 -10.21 11.74 -4.12
CA ALA A 113 -9.27 11.96 -5.23
C ALA A 113 -8.79 13.43 -5.30
N MET A 114 -7.49 13.67 -5.53
CA MET A 114 -6.92 15.03 -5.62
C MET A 114 -5.81 15.17 -6.70
N GLY A 115 -5.75 16.28 -7.43
CA GLY A 115 -4.85 16.47 -8.58
C GLY A 115 -5.55 16.15 -9.91
N ALA A 116 -4.84 15.65 -10.93
CA ALA A 116 -5.45 15.34 -12.23
C ALA A 116 -5.54 13.83 -12.52
N LEU A 117 -6.56 13.41 -13.28
CA LEU A 117 -6.70 12.07 -13.86
C LEU A 117 -6.75 10.93 -12.82
N ASN A 118 -7.30 11.18 -11.64
CA ASN A 118 -7.38 10.15 -10.60
C ASN A 118 -8.71 9.41 -10.62
N PHE A 119 -8.64 8.10 -10.35
CA PHE A 119 -9.78 7.23 -10.19
C PHE A 119 -9.71 6.58 -8.81
N ALA A 120 -10.63 6.95 -7.91
CA ALA A 120 -10.78 6.36 -6.59
C ALA A 120 -12.13 5.64 -6.51
N ILE A 121 -12.11 4.31 -6.51
CA ILE A 121 -13.31 3.46 -6.55
C ILE A 121 -13.30 2.54 -5.34
N GLY A 122 -14.24 2.77 -4.41
CA GLY A 122 -14.48 1.93 -3.25
C GLY A 122 -15.84 1.24 -3.34
N ILE A 123 -15.87 -0.08 -3.20
CA ILE A 123 -17.07 -0.91 -3.21
C ILE A 123 -17.02 -1.86 -2.00
N LEU A 124 -17.96 -1.69 -1.07
CA LEU A 124 -18.19 -2.64 0.02
C LEU A 124 -19.56 -3.28 -0.11
N ASN A 125 -19.58 -4.61 -0.13
CA ASN A 125 -20.81 -5.41 -0.14
C ASN A 125 -20.91 -6.14 1.22
N GLY A 126 -21.18 -5.42 2.32
CA GLY A 126 -21.14 -6.01 3.67
C GLY A 126 -20.89 -5.02 4.81
N THR A 127 -20.49 -5.48 5.99
CA THR A 127 -20.56 -4.63 7.20
C THR A 127 -19.31 -3.77 7.41
N GLY A 128 -19.48 -2.46 7.60
CA GLY A 128 -18.44 -1.40 7.45
C GLY A 128 -17.18 -1.48 8.32
N ALA A 129 -16.10 -0.72 8.11
CA ALA A 129 -15.87 0.50 7.31
C ALA A 129 -14.86 0.30 6.15
N GLN A 130 -14.70 1.30 5.26
CA GLN A 130 -13.75 1.29 4.12
C GLN A 130 -13.17 2.69 3.86
N SER A 131 -12.07 2.81 3.12
CA SER A 131 -11.59 4.10 2.56
C SER A 131 -10.49 3.79 1.51
N THR A 132 -10.61 3.96 0.17
CA THR A 132 -10.19 5.22 -0.55
C THR A 132 -8.83 5.20 -1.27
N GLY A 133 -8.56 6.26 -2.06
CA GLY A 133 -7.37 7.10 -1.89
C GLY A 133 -6.53 7.33 -3.14
N ALA A 134 -6.54 8.57 -3.69
CA ALA A 134 -5.69 8.95 -4.82
C ALA A 134 -5.23 10.43 -4.75
N ALA A 135 -3.94 10.71 -5.01
CA ALA A 135 -3.38 12.07 -5.12
C ALA A 135 -2.37 12.15 -6.29
N GLY A 136 -2.48 13.14 -7.20
CA GLY A 136 -2.59 12.88 -8.65
C GLY A 136 -1.51 13.20 -9.72
N VAL A 137 -2.06 13.26 -10.95
CA VAL A 137 -1.60 12.80 -12.27
C VAL A 137 -1.65 11.28 -12.42
N GLY A 138 -2.87 10.75 -12.56
CA GLY A 138 -3.07 9.44 -13.18
C GLY A 138 -3.10 8.23 -12.26
N ASN A 139 -3.49 8.38 -10.98
CA ASN A 139 -3.57 7.21 -10.09
C ASN A 139 -4.91 6.47 -10.22
N ILE A 140 -4.86 5.16 -10.06
CA ILE A 140 -6.04 4.28 -10.04
C ILE A 140 -6.02 3.49 -8.72
N ALA A 141 -7.07 3.63 -7.92
CA ALA A 141 -7.30 2.89 -6.69
C ALA A 141 -8.66 2.18 -6.75
N LEU A 142 -8.63 0.84 -6.75
CA LEU A 142 -9.82 -0.02 -6.83
C LEU A 142 -9.91 -0.95 -5.61
N GLN A 143 -10.90 -0.70 -4.73
CA GLN A 143 -11.13 -1.46 -3.51
C GLN A 143 -12.47 -2.21 -3.54
N LEU A 144 -12.42 -3.53 -3.35
CA LEU A 144 -13.59 -4.41 -3.20
C LEU A 144 -13.50 -5.20 -1.87
N GLY A 145 -14.11 -4.77 -0.76
CA GLY A 145 -14.07 -5.50 0.54
C GLY A 145 -13.40 -4.76 1.71
N PRO A 146 -12.97 -5.36 2.85
CA PRO A 146 -12.64 -4.60 4.07
C PRO A 146 -11.47 -3.57 3.92
N GLY A 147 -11.55 -2.39 4.58
CA GLY A 147 -10.75 -1.13 4.41
C GLY A 147 -9.24 -1.18 4.75
N ILE A 148 -8.30 -0.36 4.23
CA ILE A 148 -8.21 1.00 3.64
C ILE A 148 -7.10 1.00 2.54
N MET A 149 -7.19 1.82 1.49
CA MET A 149 -6.13 2.06 0.48
C MET A 149 -5.67 3.54 0.41
N THR A 150 -4.47 3.79 -0.10
CA THR A 150 -3.99 5.15 -0.45
C THR A 150 -2.92 5.09 -1.54
N ASN A 151 -3.11 5.88 -2.61
CA ASN A 151 -2.06 6.19 -3.59
C ASN A 151 -1.54 7.62 -3.41
N ILE A 152 -0.21 7.78 -3.38
CA ILE A 152 0.47 9.07 -3.30
C ILE A 152 1.52 9.16 -4.40
N GLY A 153 1.41 10.15 -5.28
CA GLY A 153 2.36 10.38 -6.37
C GLY A 153 1.67 10.30 -7.73
N SER A 154 2.28 9.67 -8.73
CA SER A 154 1.71 9.63 -10.08
C SER A 154 1.77 8.25 -10.70
N LEU A 155 0.79 7.97 -11.56
CA LEU A 155 0.68 6.71 -12.31
C LEU A 155 0.69 5.45 -11.44
N ASN A 156 0.27 5.53 -10.17
CA ASN A 156 0.17 4.34 -9.32
C ASN A 156 -1.15 3.60 -9.58
N LEU A 157 -1.06 2.27 -9.63
CA LEU A 157 -2.19 1.36 -9.74
C LEU A 157 -2.27 0.49 -8.47
N THR A 158 -3.37 0.63 -7.74
CA THR A 158 -3.70 -0.21 -6.58
C THR A 158 -5.00 -0.97 -6.80
N ILE A 159 -4.94 -2.27 -6.56
CA ILE A 159 -6.08 -3.17 -6.66
C ILE A 159 -6.14 -4.02 -5.40
N ALA A 160 -7.25 -3.94 -4.67
CA ALA A 160 -7.49 -4.78 -3.50
C ALA A 160 -8.86 -5.45 -3.59
N GLY A 161 -8.89 -6.75 -3.34
CA GLY A 161 -10.12 -7.55 -3.32
C GLY A 161 -10.13 -8.51 -2.14
N ALA A 162 -11.28 -8.61 -1.47
CA ALA A 162 -11.50 -9.55 -0.39
C ALA A 162 -12.52 -10.62 -0.79
N SER A 163 -12.17 -11.87 -0.58
CA SER A 163 -13.09 -13.00 -0.67
C SER A 163 -13.32 -13.59 0.73
N GLY A 164 -14.35 -13.10 1.43
CA GLY A 164 -14.91 -13.81 2.59
C GLY A 164 -14.20 -13.69 3.96
N GLY A 165 -13.28 -12.74 4.14
CA GLY A 165 -12.59 -12.52 5.44
C GLY A 165 -12.99 -11.21 6.15
N ALA A 166 -13.01 -11.21 7.49
CA ALA A 166 -13.29 -10.03 8.33
C ALA A 166 -12.04 -9.17 8.66
N GLY A 167 -10.87 -9.53 8.13
CA GLY A 167 -9.60 -8.86 8.46
C GLY A 167 -9.36 -7.56 7.69
N THR A 168 -8.64 -6.63 8.32
CA THR A 168 -8.24 -5.33 7.73
C THR A 168 -7.21 -5.51 6.62
N LYS A 169 -7.40 -4.85 5.48
CA LYS A 169 -6.46 -4.86 4.35
C LYS A 169 -5.84 -3.48 4.21
N THR A 170 -4.51 -3.41 4.25
CA THR A 170 -3.81 -2.14 3.97
C THR A 170 -3.07 -2.27 2.67
N THR A 171 -3.42 -1.45 1.67
CA THR A 171 -2.72 -1.44 0.38
C THR A 171 -2.32 -0.01 0.05
N ASN A 172 -1.01 0.23 -0.13
CA ASN A 172 -0.47 1.56 -0.37
C ASN A 172 0.51 1.53 -1.54
N ALA A 173 0.41 2.53 -2.42
CA ALA A 173 1.40 2.80 -3.45
C ALA A 173 1.86 4.26 -3.41
N GLY A 174 3.17 4.45 -3.23
CA GLY A 174 3.84 5.75 -3.16
C GLY A 174 4.88 5.93 -4.27
N GLY A 175 4.94 7.10 -4.90
CA GLY A 175 5.96 7.44 -5.90
C GLY A 175 5.42 7.48 -7.34
N PHE A 176 6.21 7.00 -8.31
CA PHE A 176 5.88 7.06 -9.74
C PHE A 176 5.72 5.66 -10.34
N GLY A 177 4.57 5.37 -10.93
CA GLY A 177 4.37 4.20 -11.78
C GLY A 177 4.37 2.88 -11.01
N ASN A 178 3.93 2.85 -9.76
CA ASN A 178 3.96 1.62 -8.96
C ASN A 178 2.67 0.80 -9.07
N LEU A 179 2.80 -0.50 -8.89
CA LEU A 179 1.70 -1.47 -8.88
C LEU A 179 1.60 -2.12 -7.49
N ALA A 180 0.42 -2.10 -6.89
CA ALA A 180 0.15 -2.82 -5.65
C ALA A 180 -1.15 -3.64 -5.76
N VAL A 181 -1.04 -4.95 -5.58
CA VAL A 181 -2.14 -5.91 -5.72
C VAL A 181 -2.29 -6.69 -4.43
N ASN A 182 -3.49 -6.68 -3.84
CA ASN A 182 -3.80 -7.38 -2.59
C ASN A 182 -5.14 -8.12 -2.70
N PHE A 183 -5.10 -9.36 -3.17
CA PHE A 183 -6.26 -10.22 -3.32
C PHE A 183 -6.26 -11.35 -2.29
N GLY A 184 -7.42 -11.71 -1.76
CA GLY A 184 -7.58 -12.86 -0.86
C GLY A 184 -8.01 -12.46 0.55
N ASP A 185 -7.39 -13.07 1.56
CA ASP A 185 -7.67 -12.87 2.99
C ASP A 185 -7.16 -11.52 3.50
N ALA A 186 -6.94 -11.36 4.81
CA ALA A 186 -6.32 -10.15 5.36
C ALA A 186 -4.92 -9.92 4.75
N GLY A 187 -4.30 -8.77 5.03
CA GLY A 187 -2.89 -8.58 4.64
C GLY A 187 -2.50 -7.14 4.35
N THR A 188 -1.18 -6.92 4.31
CA THR A 188 -0.58 -5.61 4.07
C THR A 188 0.30 -5.64 2.83
N VAL A 189 -0.01 -4.76 1.89
CA VAL A 189 0.78 -4.52 0.68
C VAL A 189 1.23 -3.07 0.70
N TRP A 190 2.53 -2.86 0.53
CA TRP A 190 3.10 -1.51 0.52
C TRP A 190 4.21 -1.41 -0.53
N VAL A 191 4.05 -0.49 -1.46
CA VAL A 191 5.07 -0.19 -2.47
C VAL A 191 5.42 1.29 -2.42
N GLU A 192 6.71 1.61 -2.39
CA GLU A 192 7.19 2.98 -2.52
C GLU A 192 8.39 3.05 -3.46
N GLY A 193 8.27 3.77 -4.58
CA GLY A 193 9.35 3.76 -5.55
C GLY A 193 9.07 4.35 -6.92
N PHE A 194 9.91 3.93 -7.87
CA PHE A 194 9.80 4.22 -9.29
C PHE A 194 9.65 2.90 -10.05
N LEU A 195 8.52 2.69 -10.72
CA LEU A 195 8.22 1.48 -11.50
C LEU A 195 8.37 0.18 -10.69
N SER A 196 7.93 0.19 -9.43
CA SER A 196 7.98 -0.98 -8.55
C SER A 196 6.64 -1.69 -8.44
N SER A 197 6.66 -2.97 -8.07
CA SER A 197 5.45 -3.80 -7.99
C SER A 197 5.40 -4.64 -6.73
N VAL A 198 4.21 -4.77 -6.14
CA VAL A 198 3.97 -5.65 -5.00
C VAL A 198 2.69 -6.42 -5.21
N THR A 199 2.74 -7.73 -5.00
CA THR A 199 1.57 -8.60 -5.10
C THR A 199 1.43 -9.48 -3.87
N ASN A 200 0.23 -9.54 -3.31
CA ASN A 200 -0.19 -10.53 -2.33
C ASN A 200 -1.47 -11.17 -2.85
N ILE A 201 -1.43 -12.46 -3.14
CA ILE A 201 -2.53 -13.20 -3.75
C ILE A 201 -2.87 -14.39 -2.85
N LEU A 202 -4.10 -14.40 -2.33
CA LEU A 202 -4.72 -15.50 -1.59
C LEU A 202 -3.94 -15.89 -0.31
N GLY A 203 -3.47 -14.91 0.45
CA GLY A 203 -2.82 -15.16 1.74
C GLY A 203 -2.83 -13.96 2.69
N ASP A 204 -2.78 -14.23 3.99
CA ASP A 204 -2.63 -13.23 5.06
C ASP A 204 -1.16 -12.95 5.34
N SER A 205 -0.58 -12.02 4.59
CA SER A 205 0.85 -11.75 4.58
C SER A 205 1.17 -10.26 4.48
N VAL A 206 2.43 -9.92 4.81
CA VAL A 206 3.00 -8.58 4.69
C VAL A 206 4.00 -8.58 3.54
N VAL A 207 3.68 -7.84 2.48
CA VAL A 207 4.52 -7.75 1.27
C VAL A 207 4.91 -6.29 1.06
N LYS A 208 6.22 -6.03 0.95
CA LYS A 208 6.78 -4.68 0.80
C LYS A 208 7.81 -4.61 -0.31
N ALA A 209 7.78 -3.55 -1.13
CA ALA A 209 8.87 -3.21 -2.02
C ALA A 209 9.20 -1.72 -1.95
N GLN A 210 10.49 -1.40 -1.92
CA GLN A 210 10.99 -0.03 -1.91
C GLN A 210 12.19 0.13 -2.85
N GLY A 211 12.09 1.03 -3.83
CA GLY A 211 13.21 1.36 -4.73
C GLY A 211 12.84 1.64 -6.18
N ILE A 212 13.76 1.36 -7.09
CA ILE A 212 13.60 1.53 -8.55
C ILE A 212 13.54 0.15 -9.19
N LEU A 213 12.48 -0.15 -9.94
CA LEU A 213 12.30 -1.46 -10.59
C LEU A 213 12.36 -2.62 -9.58
N THR A 214 11.76 -2.43 -8.40
CA THR A 214 11.73 -3.46 -7.35
C THR A 214 10.42 -4.22 -7.39
N ALA A 215 10.46 -5.51 -7.04
CA ALA A 215 9.29 -6.37 -7.01
C ALA A 215 9.25 -7.24 -5.75
N ALA A 216 8.07 -7.39 -5.16
CA ALA A 216 7.84 -8.35 -4.08
C ALA A 216 6.51 -9.09 -4.30
N GLY A 217 6.51 -10.42 -4.17
CA GLY A 217 5.33 -11.24 -4.45
C GLY A 217 5.08 -12.33 -3.41
N ASN A 218 3.86 -12.44 -2.92
CA ASN A 218 3.38 -13.60 -2.18
C ASN A 218 2.21 -14.23 -2.94
N LEU A 219 2.32 -15.52 -3.25
CA LEU A 219 1.26 -16.32 -3.85
C LEU A 219 0.97 -17.51 -2.96
N LEU A 220 -0.22 -17.46 -2.34
CA LEU A 220 -0.71 -18.45 -1.39
C LEU A 220 0.16 -18.57 -0.13
N GLY A 221 -0.50 -18.86 0.99
CA GLY A 221 0.14 -19.03 2.28
C GLY A 221 0.09 -17.80 3.17
N ASN A 222 0.17 -18.07 4.47
CA ASN A 222 -0.14 -17.13 5.55
C ASN A 222 1.09 -16.85 6.43
N GLY A 223 1.09 -15.69 7.06
CA GLY A 223 2.15 -15.27 7.98
C GLY A 223 3.48 -14.95 7.31
N ASN A 224 3.50 -14.74 5.99
CA ASN A 224 4.75 -14.45 5.28
C ASN A 224 5.12 -12.97 5.40
N LEU A 225 6.41 -12.70 5.55
CA LEU A 225 7.03 -11.38 5.43
C LEU A 225 7.93 -11.38 4.20
N VAL A 226 7.45 -10.79 3.10
CA VAL A 226 8.18 -10.74 1.82
C VAL A 226 8.58 -9.29 1.55
N THR A 227 9.88 -9.01 1.55
CA THR A 227 10.42 -7.66 1.46
C THR A 227 11.48 -7.54 0.39
N SER A 228 11.29 -6.62 -0.54
CA SER A 228 12.34 -6.12 -1.44
C SER A 228 12.64 -4.68 -1.02
N VAL A 229 13.44 -4.53 0.04
CA VAL A 229 13.67 -3.23 0.70
C VAL A 229 15.16 -3.01 0.93
N GLY A 230 15.59 -1.78 0.66
CA GLY A 230 16.93 -1.29 0.93
C GLY A 230 16.91 0.22 1.14
N PRO A 231 18.07 0.88 1.29
CA PRO A 231 18.14 2.30 1.59
C PRO A 231 17.55 3.04 0.40
N PHE A 232 16.42 3.72 0.57
CA PHE A 232 15.85 4.52 -0.50
C PHE A 232 16.83 5.64 -0.90
N PRO A 233 17.12 5.85 -2.21
CA PRO A 233 16.59 5.18 -3.40
C PRO A 233 17.47 4.05 -4.00
N ASN A 234 18.48 3.55 -3.28
CA ASN A 234 19.56 2.70 -3.79
C ASN A 234 19.19 1.23 -4.09
N THR A 235 17.98 0.78 -3.74
CA THR A 235 17.49 -0.54 -4.12
C THR A 235 17.06 -0.50 -5.58
N THR A 236 17.79 -1.20 -6.45
CA THR A 236 17.49 -1.25 -7.89
C THR A 236 17.36 -2.71 -8.33
N LEU A 237 16.39 -3.04 -9.18
CA LEU A 237 16.22 -4.39 -9.76
C LEU A 237 16.27 -5.54 -8.73
N SER A 238 15.54 -5.38 -7.62
CA SER A 238 15.49 -6.38 -6.54
C SER A 238 14.15 -7.11 -6.53
N LEU A 239 14.16 -8.44 -6.43
CA LEU A 239 12.98 -9.31 -6.48
C LEU A 239 12.91 -10.23 -5.24
N ALA A 240 11.84 -10.12 -4.47
CA ALA A 240 11.52 -11.06 -3.40
C ALA A 240 10.25 -11.85 -3.73
N PHE A 241 10.22 -13.16 -3.56
CA PHE A 241 8.99 -13.94 -3.75
C PHE A 241 8.81 -15.10 -2.74
N ASN A 242 7.56 -15.39 -2.39
CA ASN A 242 7.17 -16.59 -1.67
C ASN A 242 5.98 -17.26 -2.38
N PHE A 243 6.13 -18.52 -2.75
CA PHE A 243 5.09 -19.32 -3.38
C PHE A 243 4.75 -20.56 -2.54
N PHE A 244 3.47 -20.75 -2.23
CA PHE A 244 2.93 -21.94 -1.56
C PHE A 244 3.54 -22.26 -0.18
N GLY A 245 3.99 -21.24 0.55
CA GLY A 245 4.70 -21.40 1.82
C GLY A 245 4.10 -20.57 2.94
N ASP A 246 4.21 -21.04 4.18
CA ASP A 246 3.70 -20.38 5.38
C ASP A 246 4.82 -19.91 6.30
N ASN A 247 4.62 -18.76 6.95
CA ASN A 247 5.52 -18.20 7.96
C ASN A 247 6.97 -18.03 7.47
N ASN A 248 7.16 -17.72 6.19
CA ASN A 248 8.47 -17.44 5.61
C ASN A 248 8.83 -15.95 5.75
N THR A 249 10.11 -15.67 5.97
CA THR A 249 10.70 -14.33 5.87
C THR A 249 11.63 -14.30 4.66
N VAL A 250 11.22 -13.62 3.60
CA VAL A 250 12.00 -13.51 2.35
C VAL A 250 12.43 -12.06 2.17
N THR A 251 13.73 -11.82 2.16
CA THR A 251 14.30 -10.47 2.01
C THR A 251 15.28 -10.42 0.85
N ALA A 252 14.91 -9.69 -0.21
CA ALA A 252 15.83 -9.27 -1.26
C ALA A 252 16.41 -7.90 -0.88
N GLY A 253 17.72 -7.89 -0.68
CA GLY A 253 18.46 -6.79 -0.07
C GLY A 253 19.04 -5.80 -1.09
N TRP A 254 20.21 -5.27 -0.75
CA TRP A 254 20.73 -4.05 -1.34
C TRP A 254 21.58 -4.36 -2.57
N GLY A 255 21.31 -3.66 -3.66
CA GLY A 255 22.11 -3.71 -4.87
C GLY A 255 21.31 -4.14 -6.10
N PRO A 256 21.85 -3.88 -7.29
CA PRO A 256 21.23 -4.33 -8.53
C PRO A 256 21.18 -5.86 -8.54
N PHE A 257 20.04 -6.43 -8.91
CA PHE A 257 19.87 -7.88 -9.11
C PHE A 257 19.97 -8.74 -7.84
N ALA A 258 19.40 -8.30 -6.72
CA ALA A 258 19.17 -9.19 -5.57
C ALA A 258 17.85 -9.97 -5.78
N ILE A 259 17.92 -11.29 -5.87
CA ILE A 259 16.75 -12.17 -6.01
C ILE A 259 16.68 -13.11 -4.81
N ALA A 260 15.61 -13.05 -4.04
CA ALA A 260 15.32 -13.96 -2.93
C ALA A 260 13.97 -14.66 -3.13
N GLY A 261 13.92 -15.97 -2.93
CA GLY A 261 12.73 -16.77 -3.19
C GLY A 261 12.53 -17.94 -2.23
N SER A 262 11.29 -18.19 -1.81
CA SER A 262 10.85 -19.47 -1.23
C SER A 262 9.75 -20.10 -2.09
N ILE A 263 9.82 -21.42 -2.28
CA ILE A 263 8.84 -22.22 -3.01
C ILE A 263 8.54 -23.47 -2.18
N ALA A 264 7.28 -23.64 -1.77
CA ALA A 264 6.80 -24.80 -1.01
C ALA A 264 7.59 -25.06 0.29
N GLU A 265 8.10 -23.98 0.90
CA GLU A 265 8.83 -24.01 2.16
C GLU A 265 7.97 -23.44 3.29
N SER A 266 8.28 -23.77 4.54
CA SER A 266 7.64 -23.14 5.70
C SER A 266 8.67 -22.83 6.79
N LEU A 267 8.43 -21.76 7.54
CA LEU A 267 9.30 -21.30 8.64
C LEU A 267 10.75 -21.04 8.19
N LYS A 268 10.95 -20.57 6.95
CA LYS A 268 12.29 -20.25 6.41
C LYS A 268 12.58 -18.77 6.44
N THR A 269 13.83 -18.45 6.74
CA THR A 269 14.39 -17.11 6.57
C THR A 269 15.37 -17.12 5.40
N ILE A 270 15.01 -16.43 4.32
CA ILE A 270 15.79 -16.35 3.08
C ILE A 270 16.17 -14.90 2.86
N VAL A 271 17.46 -14.59 3.02
CA VAL A 271 17.99 -13.23 2.87
C VAL A 271 19.04 -13.21 1.77
N GLN A 272 18.90 -12.31 0.80
CA GLN A 272 19.87 -12.04 -0.26
C GLN A 272 20.33 -10.59 -0.17
N SER A 273 21.37 -10.30 0.62
CA SER A 273 21.80 -8.92 0.91
C SER A 273 22.62 -8.24 -0.19
N LEU A 274 23.16 -9.02 -1.14
CA LEU A 274 24.04 -8.57 -2.22
C LEU A 274 23.47 -9.00 -3.58
N PRO A 275 23.98 -8.48 -4.71
CA PRO A 275 23.66 -9.00 -6.03
C PRO A 275 23.81 -10.52 -6.09
N GLY A 276 22.80 -11.22 -6.63
CA GLY A 276 22.79 -12.68 -6.70
C GLY A 276 21.40 -13.27 -6.49
N ILE A 277 21.33 -14.60 -6.53
CA ILE A 277 20.07 -15.35 -6.47
C ILE A 277 20.12 -16.31 -5.29
N ARG A 278 19.08 -16.29 -4.45
CA ARG A 278 18.91 -17.27 -3.38
C ARG A 278 17.48 -17.79 -3.36
N ILE A 279 17.30 -19.08 -3.65
CA ILE A 279 16.00 -19.75 -3.68
C ILE A 279 16.04 -20.99 -2.80
N ASN A 280 15.11 -21.11 -1.84
CA ASN A 280 15.06 -22.21 -0.86
C ASN A 280 16.41 -22.44 -0.14
N GLY A 281 17.19 -21.37 0.06
CA GLY A 281 18.54 -21.44 0.65
C GLY A 281 19.65 -21.84 -0.33
N ILE A 282 19.33 -22.25 -1.56
CA ILE A 282 20.30 -22.49 -2.63
C ILE A 282 20.75 -21.14 -3.16
N THR A 283 22.03 -20.80 -2.97
CA THR A 283 22.61 -19.57 -3.53
C THR A 283 23.12 -19.89 -4.94
N GLY A 284 22.44 -19.37 -5.96
CA GLY A 284 22.97 -19.34 -7.32
C GLY A 284 24.10 -18.32 -7.35
N ALA A 285 25.31 -18.76 -7.69
CA ALA A 285 26.43 -17.84 -7.83
C ALA A 285 26.03 -16.75 -8.83
N GLY A 286 26.17 -15.49 -8.41
CA GLY A 286 25.98 -14.34 -9.30
C GLY A 286 26.87 -14.50 -10.54
N ALA A 287 26.56 -13.75 -11.61
CA ALA A 287 27.17 -13.82 -12.95
C ALA A 287 28.72 -13.71 -13.05
N ALA A 288 29.46 -13.80 -11.95
CA ALA A 288 30.91 -13.75 -11.86
C ALA A 288 31.62 -15.11 -11.64
N SER A 289 30.93 -16.27 -11.58
CA SER A 289 31.63 -17.56 -11.45
C SER A 289 31.36 -18.53 -12.60
N VAL A 290 31.67 -18.09 -13.83
CA VAL A 290 32.26 -19.05 -14.77
C VAL A 290 33.70 -19.21 -14.31
N ALA A 291 33.90 -20.04 -13.27
CA ALA A 291 35.22 -20.48 -12.90
C ALA A 291 35.77 -21.16 -14.15
N SER A 292 36.69 -20.47 -14.84
CA SER A 292 37.57 -21.10 -15.78
C SER A 292 38.27 -22.18 -14.98
N THR A 293 37.81 -23.43 -15.11
CA THR A 293 38.60 -24.60 -14.82
C THR A 293 39.82 -24.53 -15.72
N LYS A 294 40.80 -23.71 -15.32
CA LYS A 294 42.16 -23.79 -15.79
C LYS A 294 42.65 -25.10 -15.20
N LYS A 295 42.38 -26.16 -15.96
CA LYS A 295 42.94 -27.49 -15.84
C LYS A 295 44.43 -27.33 -15.53
N THR A 296 44.80 -27.44 -14.27
CA THR A 296 46.21 -27.59 -13.88
C THR A 296 46.65 -28.92 -14.47
N SER A 297 47.33 -28.83 -15.61
CA SER A 297 48.10 -29.92 -16.20
C SER A 297 49.05 -30.46 -15.13
N ALA A 298 48.93 -31.76 -14.86
CA ALA A 298 49.82 -32.49 -13.99
C ALA A 298 51.28 -32.29 -14.45
N ALA A 299 52.12 -31.80 -13.54
CA ALA A 299 53.56 -31.79 -13.74
C ALA A 299 54.05 -33.25 -13.75
N ALA A 300 54.74 -33.62 -14.83
CA ALA A 300 55.39 -34.91 -14.98
C ALA A 300 56.48 -35.07 -13.90
N ALA A 301 56.45 -36.23 -13.23
CA ALA A 301 57.50 -36.66 -12.33
C ALA A 301 58.79 -36.97 -13.13
N SER A 302 59.89 -36.28 -12.83
CA SER A 302 61.22 -36.69 -13.28
C SER A 302 61.88 -37.54 -12.19
N SER A 303 62.16 -38.79 -12.56
CA SER A 303 62.97 -39.76 -11.83
C SER A 303 64.46 -39.43 -11.93
N THR A 304 65.17 -39.28 -10.80
CA THR A 304 66.60 -39.67 -10.71
C THR A 304 67.02 -39.99 -9.27
N THR A 305 67.17 -41.30 -9.04
CA THR A 305 68.20 -42.07 -8.34
C THR A 305 69.12 -41.47 -7.26
N SER A 306 69.23 -42.27 -6.19
CA SER A 306 70.03 -42.27 -4.96
C SER A 306 71.56 -42.09 -5.08
N THR A 307 72.16 -41.48 -4.04
CA THR A 307 73.43 -41.94 -3.42
C THR A 307 73.52 -41.52 -1.94
N ASP A 308 73.99 -42.46 -1.10
CA ASP A 308 74.27 -42.41 0.35
C ASP A 308 75.25 -41.32 0.83
N THR A 309 75.16 -40.93 2.11
CA THR A 309 76.05 -41.37 3.24
C THR A 309 76.23 -40.28 4.33
N THR A 310 75.87 -40.64 5.58
CA THR A 310 76.50 -40.35 6.90
C THR A 310 76.82 -38.94 7.45
N THR A 311 76.24 -38.74 8.64
CA THR A 311 76.82 -38.28 9.94
C THR A 311 77.10 -36.81 10.29
N THR A 312 76.86 -36.58 11.59
CA THR A 312 77.45 -35.65 12.57
C THR A 312 76.76 -34.32 12.90
N ALA A 313 76.78 -34.09 14.21
CA ALA A 313 76.06 -33.12 15.02
C ALA A 313 76.72 -31.74 15.11
N SER A 314 75.91 -30.73 15.46
CA SER A 314 76.21 -29.56 16.35
C SER A 314 75.18 -28.46 16.04
N ALA A 315 74.34 -28.06 17.00
CA ALA A 315 74.59 -27.07 18.05
C ALA A 315 74.53 -25.61 17.54
N ALA A 316 73.49 -24.89 17.98
CA ALA A 316 73.36 -23.42 18.17
C ALA A 316 71.84 -23.18 18.42
N ASP A 317 71.33 -23.11 19.64
CA ASP A 317 71.51 -22.06 20.65
C ASP A 317 71.40 -20.64 20.09
N THR A 318 70.26 -19.98 20.33
CA THR A 318 70.18 -18.55 20.66
C THR A 318 68.76 -18.15 21.12
N THR A 319 68.65 -17.87 22.42
CA THR A 319 68.08 -16.63 23.04
C THR A 319 66.64 -16.21 22.71
N ALA A 320 65.72 -16.25 23.70
CA ALA A 320 65.30 -15.11 24.57
C ALA A 320 64.26 -14.19 23.88
N ALA A 321 63.23 -13.59 24.49
CA ALA A 321 62.90 -13.33 25.88
C ALA A 321 61.39 -12.97 26.03
N SER A 322 60.83 -13.27 27.21
CA SER A 322 60.02 -12.39 28.09
C SER A 322 59.23 -11.19 27.50
N SER A 323 57.91 -11.17 27.78
CA SER A 323 57.22 -10.06 28.49
C SER A 323 55.80 -10.50 28.94
N LYS A 324 55.55 -10.75 30.23
CA LYS A 324 54.83 -9.86 31.20
C LYS A 324 53.54 -9.22 30.65
N ARG A 325 52.33 -9.63 31.06
CA ARG A 325 51.61 -9.48 32.36
C ARG A 325 51.07 -8.05 32.60
N GLY A 326 49.75 -7.92 32.75
CA GLY A 326 49.06 -6.79 33.42
C GLY A 326 47.68 -6.49 32.83
N LEU A 327 46.56 -6.94 33.45
CA LEU A 327 45.68 -6.17 34.37
C LEU A 327 44.95 -5.02 33.63
N GLY A 328 43.63 -4.83 33.64
CA GLY A 328 42.52 -5.32 34.44
C GLY A 328 41.43 -4.22 34.48
N HIS A 329 40.16 -4.62 34.67
CA HIS A 329 38.98 -3.81 35.07
C HIS A 329 38.48 -2.73 34.06
N LYS A 330 37.18 -2.48 33.87
CA LYS A 330 36.08 -2.34 34.84
C LYS A 330 34.71 -2.32 34.08
N PRO A 331 33.64 -2.94 34.60
CA PRO A 331 32.27 -2.70 34.15
C PRO A 331 31.64 -1.54 34.94
N THR A 332 30.85 -0.70 34.29
CA THR A 332 30.00 0.29 34.97
C THR A 332 28.53 0.00 34.71
N ALA A 333 27.88 -0.51 35.73
CA ALA A 333 26.45 -0.37 35.95
C ALA A 333 26.15 1.06 36.42
N GLY A 334 24.99 1.58 36.02
CA GLY A 334 24.42 2.82 36.53
C GLY A 334 22.91 2.85 36.31
N ALA A 335 22.17 2.47 37.35
CA ALA A 335 20.73 2.64 37.47
C ALA A 335 20.42 3.86 38.34
N ALA A 336 19.39 4.63 37.97
CA ALA A 336 18.62 5.64 38.74
C ALA A 336 18.05 6.65 37.73
N LYS A 337 16.83 7.20 37.77
CA LYS A 337 15.77 7.29 38.79
C LYS A 337 14.47 7.72 38.09
N SER A 338 13.37 7.21 38.65
CA SER A 338 12.03 7.78 38.77
C SER A 338 11.86 9.30 38.56
N ALA A 339 10.83 9.69 37.80
CA ALA A 339 10.10 10.94 37.99
C ALA A 339 8.60 10.71 37.74
N ALA A 340 7.83 10.78 38.83
CA ALA A 340 6.39 10.89 38.83
C ALA A 340 5.99 12.35 38.56
N SER A 341 4.98 12.58 37.71
CA SER A 341 4.29 13.86 37.61
C SER A 341 2.80 13.66 37.92
N GLY A 342 2.47 13.81 39.20
CA GLY A 342 1.13 14.18 39.62
C GLY A 342 1.11 15.68 39.91
N SER A 343 0.21 16.42 39.26
CA SER A 343 -0.26 17.71 39.78
C SER A 343 -1.78 17.73 39.81
N LYS A 344 -2.27 18.09 40.99
CA LYS A 344 -3.66 18.34 41.38
C LYS A 344 -4.12 19.74 40.93
N SER A 345 -5.44 19.91 41.03
CA SER A 345 -6.18 21.16 41.34
C SER A 345 -6.77 21.88 40.11
N GLY A 346 -8.06 22.26 40.06
CA GLY A 346 -8.95 22.54 41.18
C GLY A 346 -10.44 22.40 40.86
N SER A 347 -11.16 22.04 41.92
CA SER A 347 -12.61 22.16 42.07
C SER A 347 -12.94 23.60 42.47
N GLY A 348 -13.79 24.27 41.71
CA GLY A 348 -14.35 25.58 42.02
C GLY A 348 -15.87 25.53 42.05
N VAL A 349 -16.43 25.36 43.24
CA VAL A 349 -17.85 25.57 43.56
C VAL A 349 -18.08 27.07 43.73
N ALA A 350 -19.06 27.64 43.01
CA ALA A 350 -19.69 28.90 43.40
C ALA A 350 -21.13 28.92 42.92
N GLY A 351 -22.05 28.55 43.80
CA GLY A 351 -23.44 28.94 43.69
C GLY A 351 -23.61 30.43 44.02
N LYS A 352 -24.55 31.10 43.36
CA LYS A 352 -25.16 32.33 43.89
C LYS A 352 -26.65 32.36 43.56
N LYS A 353 -27.40 32.68 44.63
CA LYS A 353 -28.85 32.64 44.80
C LYS A 353 -29.62 33.64 43.94
N ALA A 354 -30.91 33.33 43.87
CA ALA A 354 -32.08 34.13 43.53
C ALA A 354 -32.05 35.60 43.96
N ARG A 355 -32.68 36.42 43.10
CA ARG A 355 -33.65 37.43 43.49
C ARG A 355 -34.80 37.40 42.49
#